data_AF-A0A8C5V744-F1
#
_entry.id   AF-A0A8C5V744-F1
#
_cell.length_a   1.000
_cell.length_b   1.000
_cell.length_c   1.000
_cell.angle_alpha   90.00
_cell.angle_beta   90.00
_cell.angle_gamma   90.00
#
_symmetry.space_group_name_H-M   'P 1'
#
loop_
_entity.id
_entity.type
_entity.pdbx_description
1 polymer ?
#
loop_
_entity_poly.entity_id
_entity_poly.type
_entity_poly.pdbx_seq_one_letter_code
_entity_poly.pdbx_strand_id
1 'polypeptide(L)'
;MQCLNMIMAESPGLVTICLLGYLLIAECAVFLDRENANKILSRPKRYNSGKLEEFVRGNLERECIEEKCSFEEAREVFENTERTTEFWKQYVDASCSIKNGRCKQFCKKSADNKVVCSCTEGYRLAENKKSCEPAVPFPCGRVSVSHTSKFTRAETIFSNMDYENSTEVETILDNVTESTHSPQDITRVVGGENAKPGQFPWQVILNGKIDAFCGGSIVNEKWVVTAAHCIVPPVNITVVAGEHDIEKTEPTEQKRKVIRVILHHSYNATVNKYSHDIALLELDKPLTLNSYVTPICIADREYTNIFLKFGSGYVSGWGRVFHRGRSASILQYLRVPFVDRATCLRSTKVTIHNNMFCAGYHEGGRDSCQGDSGGPHITEVEGTNFLTGIISWGEECAMKGKYGIYTKVSRYTNWIKEKTKLP
;
A
#
# COMPACT_ATOMS: atom_id res chain seq x y z
N MET A 1 -61.34 -24.17 -15.01
CA MET A 1 -62.69 -24.38 -15.57
C MET A 1 -62.85 -23.34 -16.66
N GLN A 2 -62.99 -23.64 -17.96
CA GLN A 2 -63.45 -24.84 -18.65
C GLN A 2 -62.54 -25.17 -19.84
N CYS A 3 -62.52 -26.47 -20.13
CA CYS A 3 -61.91 -27.14 -21.26
C CYS A 3 -62.74 -26.97 -22.55
N LEU A 4 -62.13 -27.53 -23.60
CA LEU A 4 -62.65 -28.08 -24.86
C LEU A 4 -62.49 -27.17 -26.09
N ASN A 5 -61.59 -27.52 -27.02
CA ASN A 5 -61.69 -28.59 -28.05
C ASN A 5 -62.73 -28.20 -29.13
N MET A 6 -62.52 -28.33 -30.44
CA MET A 6 -61.47 -28.94 -31.26
C MET A 6 -61.84 -28.67 -32.75
N ILE A 7 -60.84 -28.80 -33.63
CA ILE A 7 -60.90 -29.15 -35.08
C ILE A 7 -61.02 -28.02 -36.12
N MET A 8 -60.01 -27.97 -36.99
CA MET A 8 -60.01 -27.99 -38.47
C MET A 8 -58.59 -27.57 -38.92
N ALA A 9 -57.71 -28.53 -39.21
CA ALA A 9 -57.51 -29.15 -40.52
C ALA A 9 -56.64 -28.28 -41.48
N GLU A 10 -55.40 -28.74 -41.62
CA GLU A 10 -54.57 -28.79 -42.84
C GLU A 10 -54.21 -27.50 -43.60
N SER A 11 -52.92 -27.09 -43.48
CA SER A 11 -51.98 -27.04 -44.62
C SER A 11 -50.57 -26.59 -44.15
N PRO A 12 -49.50 -27.39 -44.34
CA PRO A 12 -48.18 -27.17 -43.74
C PRO A 12 -47.25 -26.28 -44.59
N GLY A 13 -47.81 -25.40 -45.44
CA GLY A 13 -47.04 -24.63 -46.43
C GLY A 13 -46.67 -23.19 -46.04
N LEU A 14 -47.28 -22.62 -45.00
CA LEU A 14 -47.10 -21.20 -44.64
C LEU A 14 -46.14 -20.94 -43.47
N VAL A 15 -45.84 -21.95 -42.66
CA VAL A 15 -44.97 -21.79 -41.48
C VAL A 15 -43.49 -21.75 -41.86
N THR A 16 -43.09 -22.42 -42.94
CA THR A 16 -41.69 -22.46 -43.42
C THR A 16 -41.27 -21.17 -44.13
N ILE A 17 -42.19 -20.40 -44.72
CA ILE A 17 -41.88 -19.11 -45.36
C ILE A 17 -41.71 -17.99 -44.29
N CYS A 18 -42.44 -18.06 -43.17
CA CYS A 18 -42.26 -17.10 -42.07
C CYS A 18 -40.94 -17.29 -41.32
N LEU A 19 -40.40 -18.53 -41.24
CA LEU A 19 -39.11 -18.80 -40.58
C LEU A 19 -37.90 -18.40 -41.44
N LEU A 20 -38.00 -18.47 -42.77
CA LEU A 20 -36.95 -17.97 -43.68
C LEU A 20 -36.95 -16.44 -43.82
N GLY A 21 -38.10 -15.78 -43.63
CA GLY A 21 -38.19 -14.31 -43.58
C GLY A 21 -37.59 -13.69 -42.32
N TYR A 22 -37.61 -14.39 -41.19
CA TYR A 22 -37.01 -13.92 -39.93
C TYR A 22 -35.47 -14.08 -39.88
N LEU A 23 -34.90 -14.98 -40.69
CA LEU A 23 -33.45 -15.20 -40.77
C LEU A 23 -32.73 -14.22 -41.73
N LEU A 24 -33.45 -13.43 -42.52
CA LEU A 24 -32.88 -12.44 -43.45
C LEU A 24 -33.01 -10.98 -42.98
N ILE A 25 -33.55 -10.71 -41.78
CA ILE A 25 -33.70 -9.34 -41.25
C ILE A 25 -32.90 -9.13 -39.94
N ALA A 26 -32.21 -10.16 -39.45
CA ALA A 26 -31.30 -10.02 -38.32
C ALA A 26 -29.87 -9.71 -38.78
N GLU A 27 -29.69 -8.64 -39.58
CA GLU A 27 -28.44 -7.88 -39.48
C GLU A 27 -28.50 -7.15 -38.14
N CYS A 28 -28.13 -7.86 -37.07
CA CYS A 28 -27.65 -7.20 -35.87
C CYS A 28 -26.41 -6.41 -36.30
N ALA A 29 -26.61 -5.15 -36.65
CA ALA A 29 -25.51 -4.22 -36.78
C ALA A 29 -24.84 -4.15 -35.40
N VAL A 30 -23.73 -4.88 -35.25
CA VAL A 30 -22.89 -4.87 -34.04
C VAL A 30 -22.26 -3.48 -33.84
N PHE A 31 -22.31 -2.62 -34.86
CA PHE A 31 -21.80 -1.26 -34.86
C PHE A 31 -22.93 -0.24 -35.01
N LEU A 32 -22.91 0.76 -34.14
CA LEU A 32 -23.75 1.95 -34.26
C LEU A 32 -23.36 2.73 -35.51
N ASP A 33 -24.35 3.29 -36.22
CA ASP A 33 -24.04 4.23 -37.30
C ASP A 33 -23.32 5.48 -36.75
N ARG A 34 -22.64 6.19 -37.63
CA ARG A 34 -21.77 7.33 -37.27
C ARG A 34 -22.51 8.45 -36.54
N GLU A 35 -23.78 8.71 -36.86
CA GLU A 35 -24.56 9.77 -36.21
C GLU A 35 -25.01 9.36 -34.81
N ASN A 36 -25.32 8.08 -34.60
CA ASN A 36 -25.73 7.55 -33.30
C ASN A 36 -24.54 7.20 -32.38
N ALA A 37 -23.39 6.80 -32.93
CA ALA A 37 -22.16 6.58 -32.17
C ALA A 37 -21.69 7.86 -31.46
N ASN A 38 -21.82 9.03 -32.12
CA ASN A 38 -21.46 10.34 -31.56
C ASN A 38 -22.35 10.78 -30.38
N LYS A 39 -23.54 10.19 -30.21
CA LYS A 39 -24.43 10.48 -29.07
C LYS A 39 -24.11 9.63 -27.84
N ILE A 40 -23.53 8.45 -28.03
CA ILE A 40 -23.16 7.53 -26.93
C ILE A 40 -21.78 7.90 -26.37
N LEU A 41 -20.83 8.27 -27.22
CA LEU A 41 -19.54 8.79 -26.82
C LEU A 41 -19.61 10.29 -26.55
N SER A 42 -20.37 10.70 -25.52
CA SER A 42 -20.15 12.00 -24.88
C SER A 42 -18.82 11.93 -24.12
N ARG A 43 -17.71 12.12 -24.84
CA ARG A 43 -16.43 12.41 -24.19
C ARG A 43 -16.52 13.85 -23.68
N PRO A 44 -16.55 14.11 -22.37
CA PRO A 44 -16.27 15.45 -21.90
C PRO A 44 -14.88 15.83 -22.44
N LYS A 45 -14.77 16.95 -23.16
CA LYS A 45 -13.45 17.51 -23.52
C LYS A 45 -12.64 17.61 -22.22
N ARG A 46 -11.54 16.86 -22.13
CA ARG A 46 -10.72 16.83 -20.93
C ARG A 46 -9.90 18.12 -20.91
N TYR A 47 -10.36 19.09 -20.12
CA TYR A 47 -9.57 20.21 -19.61
C TYR A 47 -8.74 21.00 -20.65
N ASN A 48 -9.35 21.97 -21.34
CA ASN A 48 -8.59 23.02 -22.02
C ASN A 48 -7.80 23.84 -20.98
N SER A 49 -6.49 23.89 -21.11
CA SER A 49 -5.56 24.53 -20.17
C SER A 49 -5.50 26.06 -20.34
N GLY A 50 -6.09 26.64 -21.40
CA GLY A 50 -6.00 28.07 -21.71
C GLY A 50 -7.23 28.72 -22.37
N LYS A 51 -7.26 30.06 -22.36
CA LYS A 51 -8.20 30.85 -23.20
C LYS A 51 -7.68 30.84 -24.64
N LEU A 52 -8.54 30.49 -25.61
CA LEU A 52 -8.28 30.42 -27.07
C LEU A 52 -7.62 29.13 -27.60
N GLU A 53 -7.56 28.05 -26.82
CA GLU A 53 -7.00 26.76 -27.26
C GLU A 53 -7.70 26.19 -28.50
N GLU A 54 -8.98 26.52 -28.72
CA GLU A 54 -9.74 26.13 -29.93
C GLU A 54 -9.23 26.76 -31.24
N PHE A 55 -8.43 27.84 -31.16
CA PHE A 55 -7.79 28.46 -32.32
C PHE A 55 -6.39 27.90 -32.59
N VAL A 56 -5.88 27.07 -31.69
CA VAL A 56 -4.58 26.44 -31.84
C VAL A 56 -4.76 25.12 -32.58
N ARG A 57 -3.98 24.90 -33.66
CA ARG A 57 -3.98 23.62 -34.36
C ARG A 57 -3.59 22.51 -33.37
N GLY A 58 -4.42 21.46 -33.28
CA GLY A 58 -4.19 20.31 -32.42
C GLY A 58 -2.78 19.76 -32.59
N ASN A 59 -2.11 19.51 -31.48
CA ASN A 59 -0.77 18.95 -31.43
C ASN A 59 -0.79 17.84 -30.39
N LEU A 60 -0.78 16.60 -30.85
CA LEU A 60 -0.96 15.42 -30.01
C LEU A 60 0.16 15.24 -28.98
N GLU A 61 1.38 15.74 -29.24
CA GLU A 61 2.45 15.77 -28.24
C GLU A 61 2.12 16.73 -27.11
N ARG A 62 1.61 17.92 -27.46
CA ARG A 62 1.14 18.93 -26.49
C ARG A 62 -0.05 18.40 -25.70
N GLU A 63 -1.04 17.82 -26.38
CA GLU A 63 -2.23 17.24 -25.75
C GLU A 63 -1.83 16.12 -24.77
N CYS A 64 -0.88 15.25 -25.14
CA CYS A 64 -0.42 14.22 -24.20
C CYS A 64 0.32 14.78 -22.98
N ILE A 65 1.04 15.91 -23.13
CA ILE A 65 1.70 16.59 -22.01
C ILE A 65 0.67 17.25 -21.09
N GLU A 66 -0.35 17.89 -21.66
CA GLU A 66 -1.37 18.65 -20.94
C GLU A 66 -2.41 17.72 -20.26
N GLU A 67 -2.87 16.69 -20.96
CA GLU A 67 -3.95 15.79 -20.50
C GLU A 67 -3.45 14.52 -19.78
N LYS A 68 -2.14 14.30 -19.77
CA LYS A 68 -1.46 13.10 -19.26
C LYS A 68 -1.92 11.78 -19.92
N CYS A 69 -1.33 11.45 -21.07
CA CYS A 69 -1.56 10.16 -21.74
C CYS A 69 -0.93 8.94 -21.05
N SER A 70 -1.51 7.77 -21.32
CA SER A 70 -0.94 6.42 -21.17
C SER A 70 0.04 6.05 -22.30
N PHE A 71 0.79 4.96 -22.16
CA PHE A 71 1.76 4.55 -23.18
C PHE A 71 1.03 4.10 -24.46
N GLU A 72 -0.08 3.40 -24.32
CA GLU A 72 -0.94 2.97 -25.41
C GLU A 72 -1.52 4.17 -26.17
N GLU A 73 -2.00 5.20 -25.47
CA GLU A 73 -2.45 6.46 -26.09
C GLU A 73 -1.29 7.16 -26.82
N ALA A 74 -0.10 7.22 -26.23
CA ALA A 74 1.07 7.77 -26.92
C ALA A 74 1.48 6.93 -28.15
N ARG A 75 1.33 5.60 -28.10
CA ARG A 75 1.63 4.70 -29.24
C ARG A 75 0.67 4.89 -30.40
N GLU A 76 -0.60 5.18 -30.10
CA GLU A 76 -1.59 5.57 -31.12
C GLU A 76 -1.22 6.89 -31.82
N VAL A 77 -0.47 7.77 -31.15
CA VAL A 77 -0.05 9.07 -31.71
C VAL A 77 1.12 8.99 -32.67
N PHE A 78 2.17 8.22 -32.33
CA PHE A 78 3.41 8.22 -33.11
C PHE A 78 3.46 7.17 -34.21
N GLU A 79 2.55 6.18 -34.19
CA GLU A 79 2.40 5.06 -35.14
C GLU A 79 3.70 4.26 -35.39
N ASN A 80 4.77 4.56 -34.65
CA ASN A 80 6.11 4.01 -34.75
C ASN A 80 6.66 3.80 -33.33
N THR A 81 7.14 2.59 -33.07
CA THR A 81 7.60 2.18 -31.74
C THR A 81 8.81 2.99 -31.25
N GLU A 82 9.77 3.31 -32.10
CA GLU A 82 10.97 4.08 -31.70
C GLU A 82 10.61 5.51 -31.33
N ARG A 83 9.84 6.21 -32.18
CA ARG A 83 9.39 7.58 -31.90
C ARG A 83 8.49 7.67 -30.67
N THR A 84 7.59 6.69 -30.50
CA THR A 84 6.79 6.55 -29.28
C THR A 84 7.69 6.42 -28.06
N THR A 85 8.73 5.58 -28.13
CA THR A 85 9.63 5.32 -27.01
C THR A 85 10.48 6.54 -26.66
N GLU A 86 10.95 7.29 -27.66
CA GLU A 86 11.69 8.54 -27.48
C GLU A 86 10.84 9.62 -26.83
N PHE A 87 9.63 9.87 -27.35
CA PHE A 87 8.68 10.78 -26.74
C PHE A 87 8.36 10.34 -25.31
N TRP A 88 8.04 9.07 -25.11
CA TRP A 88 7.65 8.54 -23.82
C TRP A 88 8.76 8.68 -22.77
N LYS A 89 10.01 8.47 -23.17
CA LYS A 89 11.17 8.70 -22.31
C LYS A 89 11.21 10.16 -21.85
N GLN A 90 11.04 11.11 -22.76
CA GLN A 90 11.03 12.54 -22.41
C GLN A 90 9.80 12.93 -21.58
N TYR A 91 8.62 12.42 -21.93
CA TYR A 91 7.36 12.70 -21.26
C TYR A 91 7.34 12.23 -19.80
N VAL A 92 7.80 10.99 -19.53
CA VAL A 92 7.93 10.48 -18.16
C VAL A 92 9.05 11.21 -17.40
N ASP A 93 10.16 11.53 -18.06
CA ASP A 93 11.27 12.28 -17.45
C ASP A 93 10.99 13.78 -17.29
N ALA A 94 9.88 14.30 -17.83
CA ALA A 94 9.48 15.71 -17.72
C ALA A 94 8.67 16.02 -16.44
N SER A 95 8.12 15.00 -15.76
CA SER A 95 7.20 15.24 -14.64
C SER A 95 7.35 14.28 -13.48
N CYS A 96 7.55 14.83 -12.28
CA CYS A 96 7.50 14.07 -11.03
C CYS A 96 6.14 13.46 -10.73
N SER A 97 5.06 13.97 -11.33
CA SER A 97 3.72 13.41 -11.14
C SER A 97 3.52 12.09 -11.89
N ILE A 98 4.41 11.74 -12.82
CA ILE A 98 4.30 10.55 -13.65
C ILE A 98 5.47 9.63 -13.29
N LYS A 99 5.17 8.44 -12.72
CA LYS A 99 6.18 7.47 -12.26
C LYS A 99 7.33 8.11 -11.46
N ASN A 100 7.02 9.11 -10.62
CA ASN A 100 8.01 9.87 -9.84
C ASN A 100 9.16 10.45 -10.68
N GLY A 101 8.93 10.80 -11.95
CA GLY A 101 9.98 11.26 -12.86
C GLY A 101 11.13 10.27 -13.05
N ARG A 102 10.84 8.96 -12.88
CA ARG A 102 11.81 7.85 -12.80
C ARG A 102 12.83 7.96 -11.67
N CYS A 103 12.63 8.87 -10.72
CA CYS A 103 13.45 8.92 -9.52
C CYS A 103 13.09 7.75 -8.62
N LYS A 104 14.09 7.02 -8.13
CA LYS A 104 13.88 5.88 -7.24
C LYS A 104 13.30 6.29 -5.88
N GLN A 105 13.66 7.48 -5.38
CA GLN A 105 13.18 7.97 -4.08
C GLN A 105 12.48 9.33 -4.21
N PHE A 106 13.22 10.42 -4.37
CA PHE A 106 12.65 11.76 -4.40
C PHE A 106 12.82 12.42 -5.77
N CYS A 107 11.75 13.05 -6.28
CA CYS A 107 11.72 13.81 -7.54
C CYS A 107 11.28 15.27 -7.34
N LYS A 108 12.15 16.23 -7.71
CA LYS A 108 11.81 17.67 -7.73
C LYS A 108 11.99 18.24 -9.13
N LYS A 109 11.26 19.31 -9.45
CA LYS A 109 11.51 20.12 -10.65
C LYS A 109 12.57 21.18 -10.35
N SER A 110 13.58 21.31 -11.20
CA SER A 110 14.55 22.41 -11.15
C SER A 110 13.92 23.72 -11.64
N ALA A 111 14.66 24.82 -11.50
CA ALA A 111 14.29 26.12 -12.07
C ALA A 111 14.02 26.05 -13.59
N ASP A 112 14.73 25.18 -14.31
CA ASP A 112 14.58 24.97 -15.75
C ASP A 112 13.51 23.92 -16.11
N ASN A 113 12.59 23.61 -15.19
CA ASN A 113 11.56 22.58 -15.35
C ASN A 113 12.08 21.15 -15.60
N LYS A 114 13.36 20.86 -15.33
CA LYS A 114 13.93 19.51 -15.46
C LYS A 114 13.69 18.70 -14.19
N VAL A 115 13.43 17.40 -14.35
CA VAL A 115 13.38 16.48 -13.21
C VAL A 115 14.76 16.27 -12.62
N VAL A 116 14.86 16.49 -11.31
CA VAL A 116 16.05 16.25 -10.49
C VAL A 116 15.71 15.23 -9.41
N CYS A 117 16.46 14.13 -9.39
CA CYS A 117 16.30 13.09 -8.39
C CYS A 117 17.23 13.31 -7.20
N SER A 118 16.78 12.92 -6.01
CA SER A 118 17.59 12.91 -4.80
C SER A 118 17.26 11.68 -3.96
N CYS A 119 18.16 11.37 -3.02
CA CYS A 119 18.07 10.17 -2.18
C CYS A 119 17.99 10.55 -0.70
N THR A 120 17.45 9.64 0.10
CA THR A 120 17.42 9.73 1.55
C THR A 120 18.80 9.45 2.15
N GLU A 121 18.99 9.83 3.41
CA GLU A 121 20.22 9.58 4.15
C GLU A 121 20.58 8.09 4.17
N GLY A 122 21.87 7.79 4.07
CA GLY A 122 22.37 6.41 3.89
C GLY A 122 22.34 5.90 2.45
N TYR A 123 21.85 6.70 1.49
CA TYR A 123 21.89 6.41 0.06
C TYR A 123 22.61 7.50 -0.72
N ARG A 124 23.24 7.12 -1.84
CA ARG A 124 23.84 8.02 -2.82
C ARG A 124 23.08 7.93 -4.15
N LEU A 125 23.00 9.06 -4.86
CA LEU A 125 22.46 9.07 -6.21
C LEU A 125 23.45 8.38 -7.15
N ALA A 126 22.96 7.38 -7.90
CA ALA A 126 23.77 6.65 -8.86
C ALA A 126 24.14 7.51 -10.08
N GLU A 127 25.07 7.02 -10.89
CA GLU A 127 25.57 7.72 -12.09
C GLU A 127 24.47 8.03 -13.11
N ASN A 128 23.44 7.19 -13.19
CA ASN A 128 22.28 7.41 -14.04
C ASN A 128 21.38 8.58 -13.59
N LYS A 129 21.71 9.24 -12.47
CA LYS A 129 20.98 10.37 -11.86
C LYS A 129 19.51 10.08 -11.52
N LYS A 130 19.12 8.81 -11.44
CA LYS A 130 17.74 8.35 -11.19
C LYS A 130 17.67 7.35 -10.03
N SER A 131 18.62 6.43 -9.97
CA SER A 131 18.70 5.37 -8.96
C SER A 131 19.32 5.87 -7.66
N CYS A 132 18.87 5.30 -6.54
CA CYS A 132 19.48 5.48 -5.22
C CYS A 132 20.12 4.15 -4.79
N GLU A 133 21.42 4.21 -4.51
CA GLU A 133 22.25 3.09 -4.09
C GLU A 133 22.65 3.25 -2.62
N PRO A 134 22.68 2.16 -1.84
CA PRO A 134 23.21 2.17 -0.47
C PRO A 134 24.60 2.80 -0.41
N ALA A 135 24.77 3.80 0.45
CA ALA A 135 26.06 4.42 0.74
C ALA A 135 26.64 3.94 2.09
N VAL A 136 25.81 3.29 2.91
CA VAL A 136 26.20 2.69 4.20
C VAL A 136 25.76 1.22 4.24
N PRO A 137 26.33 0.39 5.13
CA PRO A 137 25.99 -1.04 5.19
C PRO A 137 24.52 -1.32 5.50
N PHE A 138 23.93 -0.55 6.43
CA PHE A 138 22.54 -0.70 6.88
C PHE A 138 21.79 0.62 6.69
N PRO A 139 21.46 0.98 5.43
CA PRO A 139 20.75 2.21 5.16
C PRO A 139 19.31 2.10 5.63
N CYS A 140 18.66 3.23 5.95
CA CYS A 140 17.29 3.21 6.46
C CYS A 140 16.33 2.52 5.48
N GLY A 141 15.23 1.96 5.99
CA GLY A 141 14.12 1.45 5.18
C GLY A 141 14.44 0.23 4.30
N ARG A 142 15.67 -0.28 4.34
CA ARG A 142 16.08 -1.47 3.60
C ARG A 142 15.85 -2.73 4.42
N VAL A 143 15.34 -3.76 3.76
CA VAL A 143 15.29 -5.12 4.28
C VAL A 143 16.46 -5.89 3.68
N SER A 144 17.42 -6.30 4.52
CA SER A 144 18.67 -6.96 4.07
C SER A 144 18.57 -8.49 4.05
N VAL A 145 17.57 -9.06 4.73
CA VAL A 145 17.37 -10.51 4.75
C VAL A 145 16.74 -10.94 3.42
N SER A 146 17.52 -11.60 2.57
CA SER A 146 16.98 -12.27 1.39
C SER A 146 16.30 -13.55 1.86
N HIS A 147 14.97 -13.53 1.93
CA HIS A 147 14.23 -14.77 1.99
C HIS A 147 14.24 -15.34 0.58
N THR A 148 15.03 -16.39 0.34
CA THR A 148 14.88 -17.23 -0.85
C THR A 148 13.48 -17.84 -0.82
N SER A 149 12.51 -17.12 -1.35
CA SER A 149 11.28 -17.73 -1.80
C SER A 149 11.66 -18.67 -2.93
N LYS A 150 11.53 -19.97 -2.72
CA LYS A 150 11.28 -20.90 -3.83
C LYS A 150 9.90 -20.53 -4.40
N PHE A 151 9.82 -19.42 -5.12
CA PHE A 151 8.71 -19.21 -6.05
C PHE A 151 9.07 -20.03 -7.27
N THR A 152 8.38 -21.17 -7.42
CA THR A 152 8.08 -21.68 -8.75
C THR A 152 7.51 -20.52 -9.54
N ARG A 153 8.21 -20.18 -10.61
CA ARG A 153 7.83 -19.21 -11.63
C ARG A 153 6.42 -19.56 -12.09
N ALA A 154 5.41 -18.84 -11.60
CA ALA A 154 4.13 -18.78 -12.26
C ALA A 154 4.39 -18.05 -13.58
N GLU A 155 4.51 -18.84 -14.65
CA GLU A 155 4.63 -18.32 -15.99
C GLU A 155 3.36 -17.52 -16.30
N THR A 156 3.59 -16.27 -16.65
CA THR A 156 2.64 -15.39 -17.32
C THR A 156 1.98 -16.16 -18.47
N ILE A 157 0.70 -16.50 -18.30
CA ILE A 157 -0.17 -16.97 -19.38
C ILE A 157 -0.44 -15.76 -20.27
N PHE A 158 0.38 -15.60 -21.31
CA PHE A 158 -0.08 -15.06 -22.59
C PHE A 158 -0.35 -16.26 -23.48
N SER A 159 -1.62 -16.48 -23.79
CA SER A 159 -2.09 -17.51 -24.71
C SER A 159 -1.61 -17.18 -26.13
N ASN A 160 -0.56 -17.88 -26.59
CA ASN A 160 -0.39 -18.13 -28.00
C ASN A 160 -0.94 -19.52 -28.32
N MET A 161 -1.97 -19.46 -29.15
CA MET A 161 -2.57 -20.50 -29.95
C MET A 161 -1.46 -21.18 -30.78
N ASP A 162 -1.31 -22.49 -30.66
CA ASP A 162 -1.01 -23.36 -31.81
C ASP A 162 -1.27 -24.85 -31.47
N TYR A 163 -1.83 -25.47 -32.49
CA TYR A 163 -2.29 -26.85 -32.66
C TYR A 163 -1.16 -27.89 -32.51
N GLU A 164 -1.40 -29.00 -31.80
CA GLU A 164 -1.40 -30.36 -32.39
C GLU A 164 -1.54 -31.51 -31.36
N ASN A 165 -2.47 -32.40 -31.73
CA ASN A 165 -2.81 -33.78 -31.39
C ASN A 165 -2.29 -34.55 -30.14
N SER A 166 -3.32 -35.12 -29.51
CA SER A 166 -3.42 -36.25 -28.59
C SER A 166 -2.69 -37.53 -29.00
N THR A 167 -2.22 -38.26 -27.98
CA THR A 167 -2.38 -39.71 -27.65
C THR A 167 -1.30 -39.96 -26.55
N GLU A 168 -1.53 -40.56 -25.39
CA GLU A 168 -2.11 -41.87 -25.10
C GLU A 168 -2.59 -41.97 -23.64
N VAL A 169 -3.45 -42.95 -23.45
CA VAL A 169 -4.14 -43.40 -22.25
C VAL A 169 -3.20 -44.21 -21.35
N GLU A 170 -3.30 -44.05 -20.03
CA GLU A 170 -3.30 -45.23 -19.16
C GLU A 170 -4.03 -44.99 -17.83
N THR A 171 -5.01 -45.86 -17.62
CA THR A 171 -5.92 -46.01 -16.50
C THR A 171 -5.26 -46.68 -15.31
N ILE A 172 -5.43 -46.16 -14.08
CA ILE A 172 -5.53 -46.99 -12.87
C ILE A 172 -6.63 -46.42 -11.96
N LEU A 173 -7.48 -47.32 -11.51
CA LEU A 173 -8.71 -47.14 -10.75
C LEU A 173 -8.43 -47.25 -9.23
N ASP A 174 -9.35 -46.65 -8.48
CA ASP A 174 -9.79 -46.96 -7.11
C ASP A 174 -9.21 -46.21 -5.90
N ASN A 175 -10.13 -45.43 -5.35
CA ASN A 175 -10.65 -45.47 -3.98
C ASN A 175 -10.35 -44.32 -3.02
N VAL A 176 -11.47 -43.66 -2.67
CA VAL A 176 -11.81 -43.07 -1.37
C VAL A 176 -10.88 -41.96 -0.89
N THR A 177 -11.31 -40.72 -1.12
CA THR A 177 -10.74 -39.56 -0.42
C THR A 177 -11.73 -39.10 0.65
N GLU A 178 -11.42 -39.48 1.89
CA GLU A 178 -11.88 -38.78 3.09
C GLU A 178 -11.61 -37.29 2.95
N SER A 179 -12.61 -36.50 3.33
CA SER A 179 -12.51 -35.06 3.48
C SER A 179 -11.46 -34.71 4.53
N THR A 180 -10.21 -34.50 4.08
CA THR A 180 -9.19 -33.85 4.89
C THR A 180 -9.39 -32.34 4.76
N HIS A 181 -10.23 -31.80 5.64
CA HIS A 181 -10.17 -30.39 5.99
C HIS A 181 -8.73 -30.11 6.45
N SER A 182 -7.92 -29.48 5.59
CA SER A 182 -6.66 -28.89 6.01
C SER A 182 -6.97 -27.89 7.13
N PRO A 183 -6.23 -27.86 8.25
CA PRO A 183 -6.40 -26.83 9.25
C PRO A 183 -6.21 -25.48 8.57
N GLN A 184 -7.27 -24.66 8.50
CA GLN A 184 -7.11 -23.28 8.08
C GLN A 184 -6.11 -22.64 9.04
N ASP A 185 -4.96 -22.25 8.49
CA ASP A 185 -3.92 -21.55 9.21
C ASP A 185 -4.49 -20.17 9.62
N ILE A 186 -4.84 -20.03 10.90
CA ILE A 186 -5.47 -18.82 11.42
C ILE A 186 -4.35 -17.79 11.66
N THR A 187 -4.17 -16.89 10.70
CA THR A 187 -3.14 -15.84 10.70
C THR A 187 -3.57 -14.61 11.55
N ARG A 188 -2.63 -13.87 12.19
CA ARG A 188 -2.89 -13.25 13.51
C ARG A 188 -2.26 -11.88 13.87
N VAL A 189 -2.26 -10.86 13.01
CA VAL A 189 -2.94 -9.57 13.34
C VAL A 189 -4.42 -9.81 12.99
N VAL A 190 -5.43 -9.01 13.34
CA VAL A 190 -6.79 -9.41 12.89
C VAL A 190 -6.75 -9.50 11.36
N GLY A 191 -6.84 -10.73 10.81
CA GLY A 191 -6.53 -11.07 9.41
C GLY A 191 -5.14 -10.69 8.84
N GLY A 192 -4.10 -10.54 9.67
CA GLY A 192 -2.70 -10.32 9.25
C GLY A 192 -1.90 -11.63 9.16
N GLU A 193 -0.60 -11.57 8.88
CA GLU A 193 0.29 -12.73 8.68
C GLU A 193 1.52 -12.70 9.59
N ASN A 194 2.13 -13.86 9.85
CA ASN A 194 3.42 -13.95 10.55
C ASN A 194 4.52 -13.30 9.70
N ALA A 195 5.21 -12.31 10.26
CA ALA A 195 6.42 -11.78 9.65
C ALA A 195 7.54 -12.82 9.71
N LYS A 196 8.45 -12.77 8.74
CA LYS A 196 9.70 -13.53 8.77
C LYS A 196 10.76 -12.80 9.61
N PRO A 197 11.74 -13.50 10.19
CA PRO A 197 12.84 -12.87 10.92
C PRO A 197 13.56 -11.83 10.05
N GLY A 198 13.63 -10.58 10.54
CA GLY A 198 14.27 -9.47 9.84
C GLY A 198 13.46 -8.84 8.69
N GLN A 199 12.19 -9.23 8.49
CA GLN A 199 11.32 -8.62 7.47
C GLN A 199 10.95 -7.16 7.80
N PHE A 200 10.84 -6.81 9.09
CA PHE A 200 10.57 -5.46 9.58
C PHE A 200 11.64 -5.03 10.59
N PRO A 201 12.89 -4.79 10.17
CA PRO A 201 14.04 -4.62 11.07
C PRO A 201 14.03 -3.30 11.85
N TRP A 202 13.12 -2.38 11.53
CA TRP A 202 12.87 -1.15 12.29
C TRP A 202 11.86 -1.33 13.41
N GLN A 203 11.15 -2.46 13.46
CA GLN A 203 10.16 -2.75 14.49
C GLN A 203 10.87 -2.90 15.84
N VAL A 204 10.29 -2.30 16.88
CA VAL A 204 10.67 -2.59 18.27
C VAL A 204 9.44 -2.88 19.10
N ILE A 205 9.65 -3.58 20.21
CA ILE A 205 8.64 -3.80 21.24
C ILE A 205 9.04 -3.03 22.50
N LEU A 206 8.02 -2.47 23.17
CA LEU A 206 8.17 -1.72 24.42
C LEU A 206 7.71 -2.58 25.59
N ASN A 207 8.60 -2.80 26.55
CA ASN A 207 8.33 -3.51 27.79
C ASN A 207 8.37 -2.53 28.96
N GLY A 208 7.45 -2.66 29.92
CA GLY A 208 7.35 -1.79 31.08
C GLY A 208 6.82 -2.56 32.29
N LYS A 209 5.78 -2.05 32.95
CA LYS A 209 5.05 -2.83 33.99
C LYS A 209 4.33 -4.04 33.42
N ILE A 210 3.94 -3.94 32.15
CA ILE A 210 3.35 -4.99 31.35
C ILE A 210 4.34 -5.23 30.22
N ASP A 211 4.73 -6.48 29.99
CA ASP A 211 5.55 -6.84 28.84
C ASP A 211 4.75 -6.67 27.54
N ALA A 212 5.42 -6.31 26.45
CA ALA A 212 4.81 -6.21 25.12
C ALA A 212 3.59 -5.27 25.03
N PHE A 213 3.63 -4.12 25.70
CA PHE A 213 2.43 -3.27 25.83
C PHE A 213 2.20 -2.31 24.64
N CYS A 214 3.26 -1.97 23.91
CA CYS A 214 3.24 -1.11 22.72
C CYS A 214 4.39 -1.46 21.76
N GLY A 215 4.28 -1.02 20.51
CA GLY A 215 5.35 -1.03 19.52
C GLY A 215 6.10 0.30 19.41
N GLY A 216 7.09 0.31 18.52
CA GLY A 216 7.83 1.49 18.13
C GLY A 216 8.54 1.30 16.80
N SER A 217 9.22 2.35 16.33
CA SER A 217 10.08 2.28 15.14
C SER A 217 11.43 2.92 15.39
N ILE A 218 12.50 2.26 14.96
CA ILE A 218 13.87 2.78 15.05
C ILE A 218 14.02 3.96 14.08
N VAL A 219 14.34 5.14 14.62
CA VAL A 219 14.67 6.34 13.82
C VAL A 219 16.15 6.33 13.46
N ASN A 220 17.00 6.01 14.42
CA ASN A 220 18.43 5.78 14.25
C ASN A 220 18.95 4.92 15.42
N GLU A 221 20.26 4.72 15.52
CA GLU A 221 20.89 3.91 16.56
C GLU A 221 20.57 4.33 18.01
N LYS A 222 20.18 5.59 18.25
CA LYS A 222 19.91 6.12 19.60
C LYS A 222 18.44 6.46 19.87
N TRP A 223 17.61 6.51 18.84
CA TRP A 223 16.26 7.05 18.93
C TRP A 223 15.21 6.11 18.36
N VAL A 224 14.12 5.98 19.11
CA VAL A 224 12.89 5.27 18.69
C VAL A 224 11.72 6.25 18.71
N VAL A 225 10.84 6.15 17.71
CA VAL A 225 9.56 6.85 17.68
C VAL A 225 8.43 5.88 18.06
N THR A 226 7.45 6.36 18.84
CA THR A 226 6.28 5.60 19.28
C THR A 226 5.09 6.54 19.50
N ALA A 227 3.97 6.03 20.01
CA ALA A 227 2.81 6.81 20.40
C ALA A 227 3.01 7.42 21.80
N ALA A 228 2.52 8.63 22.01
CA ALA A 228 2.66 9.33 23.29
C ALA A 228 1.82 8.67 24.40
N HIS A 229 0.65 8.12 24.06
CA HIS A 229 -0.22 7.47 25.03
C HIS A 229 0.35 6.15 25.59
N CYS A 230 1.39 5.60 24.96
CA CYS A 230 2.15 4.46 25.48
C CYS A 230 3.00 4.86 26.69
N ILE A 231 3.29 6.15 26.87
CA ILE A 231 4.18 6.63 27.93
C ILE A 231 3.37 6.92 29.19
N VAL A 232 3.46 6.02 30.17
CA VAL A 232 2.80 6.16 31.47
C VAL A 232 3.84 6.35 32.58
N PRO A 233 3.83 7.48 33.32
CA PRO A 233 4.71 7.67 34.48
C PRO A 233 4.45 6.66 35.62
N PRO A 234 5.47 6.23 36.38
CA PRO A 234 6.90 6.50 36.17
C PRO A 234 7.44 5.77 34.94
N VAL A 235 8.31 6.45 34.19
CA VAL A 235 8.89 5.91 32.96
C VAL A 235 9.95 4.87 33.30
N ASN A 236 9.54 3.60 33.33
CA ASN A 236 10.45 2.45 33.36
C ASN A 236 10.16 1.60 32.12
N ILE A 237 10.79 1.96 31.01
CA ILE A 237 10.56 1.35 29.70
C ILE A 237 11.88 0.76 29.19
N THR A 238 11.81 -0.48 28.72
CA THR A 238 12.87 -1.16 27.97
C THR A 238 12.40 -1.33 26.53
N VAL A 239 13.25 -0.97 25.58
CA VAL A 239 13.07 -1.21 24.15
C VAL A 239 13.79 -2.50 23.79
N VAL A 240 13.14 -3.39 23.04
CA VAL A 240 13.78 -4.55 22.42
C VAL A 240 13.69 -4.42 20.90
N ALA A 241 14.84 -4.32 20.25
CA ALA A 241 14.98 -4.32 18.79
C ALA A 241 15.47 -5.70 18.32
N GLY A 242 15.20 -6.06 17.06
CA GLY A 242 15.62 -7.36 16.51
C GLY A 242 14.83 -8.55 17.08
N GLU A 243 13.68 -8.27 17.69
CA GLU A 243 12.72 -9.24 18.24
C GLU A 243 11.87 -9.84 17.12
N HIS A 244 11.51 -11.13 17.23
CA HIS A 244 10.60 -11.80 16.30
C HIS A 244 9.56 -12.64 17.06
N ASP A 245 9.99 -13.59 17.88
CA ASP A 245 9.12 -14.45 18.70
C ASP A 245 9.36 -14.18 20.20
N ILE A 246 8.45 -13.43 20.83
CA ILE A 246 8.60 -12.98 22.24
C ILE A 246 8.58 -14.11 23.28
N GLU A 247 8.18 -15.33 22.88
CA GLU A 247 8.21 -16.52 23.74
C GLU A 247 9.55 -17.26 23.65
N LYS A 248 10.40 -16.91 22.69
CA LYS A 248 11.73 -17.48 22.48
C LYS A 248 12.80 -16.42 22.75
N THR A 249 14.00 -16.90 23.02
CA THR A 249 15.20 -16.04 22.98
C THR A 249 15.97 -16.40 21.74
N GLU A 250 16.06 -15.44 20.85
CA GLU A 250 16.84 -15.46 19.64
C GLU A 250 18.19 -14.74 19.91
N PRO A 251 19.17 -14.82 19.00
CA PRO A 251 20.44 -14.13 19.16
C PRO A 251 20.42 -12.69 18.61
N THR A 252 19.28 -12.23 18.08
CA THR A 252 19.17 -10.97 17.33
C THR A 252 18.73 -9.78 18.20
N GLU A 253 18.23 -10.06 19.40
CA GLU A 253 17.57 -9.11 20.28
C GLU A 253 18.57 -8.17 20.94
N GLN A 254 18.24 -6.89 20.88
CA GLN A 254 18.99 -5.83 21.54
C GLN A 254 18.09 -5.09 22.51
N LYS A 255 18.28 -5.36 23.79
CA LYS A 255 17.56 -4.69 24.89
C LYS A 255 18.27 -3.38 25.24
N ARG A 256 17.52 -2.28 25.32
CA ARG A 256 18.00 -0.93 25.69
C ARG A 256 17.06 -0.26 26.67
N LYS A 257 17.62 0.44 27.65
CA LYS A 257 16.81 1.24 28.59
C LYS A 257 16.52 2.60 27.98
N VAL A 258 15.33 3.13 28.27
CA VAL A 258 14.98 4.50 27.88
C VAL A 258 15.50 5.47 28.94
N ILE A 259 16.36 6.42 28.53
CA ILE A 259 16.94 7.44 29.43
C ILE A 259 16.24 8.80 29.33
N ARG A 260 15.58 9.06 28.20
CA ARG A 260 14.82 10.29 28.00
C ARG A 260 13.61 10.02 27.13
N VAL A 261 12.49 10.61 27.50
CA VAL A 261 11.26 10.60 26.72
C VAL A 261 10.91 12.02 26.32
N ILE A 262 10.63 12.23 25.04
CA ILE A 262 10.19 13.51 24.50
C ILE A 262 8.79 13.29 23.94
N LEU A 263 7.77 13.68 24.71
CA LEU A 263 6.41 13.79 24.21
C LEU A 263 6.33 14.98 23.25
N HIS A 264 5.49 14.89 22.22
CA HIS A 264 5.23 16.05 21.38
C HIS A 264 4.69 17.22 22.23
N HIS A 265 5.18 18.44 22.00
CA HIS A 265 4.85 19.60 22.84
C HIS A 265 3.35 19.95 22.86
N SER A 266 2.61 19.59 21.81
CA SER A 266 1.15 19.76 21.74
C SER A 266 0.35 18.53 22.22
N TYR A 267 1.01 17.47 22.69
CA TYR A 267 0.35 16.32 23.28
C TYR A 267 -0.17 16.67 24.67
N ASN A 268 -1.45 16.43 24.91
CA ASN A 268 -2.03 16.62 26.23
C ASN A 268 -3.09 15.54 26.52
N ALA A 269 -2.71 14.54 27.32
CA ALA A 269 -3.55 13.41 27.67
C ALA A 269 -4.82 13.79 28.44
N THR A 270 -4.84 14.92 29.17
CA THR A 270 -6.03 15.36 29.91
C THR A 270 -7.08 16.01 29.03
N VAL A 271 -6.67 16.57 27.88
CA VAL A 271 -7.56 17.22 26.91
C VAL A 271 -8.00 16.22 25.84
N ASN A 272 -7.03 15.58 25.19
CA ASN A 272 -7.28 14.55 24.19
C ASN A 272 -6.10 13.57 24.16
N LYS A 273 -6.34 12.35 24.65
CA LYS A 273 -5.35 11.28 24.74
C LYS A 273 -4.71 10.89 23.39
N TYR A 274 -5.37 11.19 22.27
CA TYR A 274 -4.95 10.73 20.94
C TYR A 274 -4.55 11.86 19.99
N SER A 275 -4.80 13.12 20.34
CA SER A 275 -4.30 14.24 19.52
C SER A 275 -2.81 14.46 19.76
N HIS A 276 -2.03 14.61 18.68
CA HIS A 276 -0.57 14.70 18.74
C HIS A 276 0.08 13.51 19.42
N ASP A 277 -0.50 12.33 19.21
CA ASP A 277 -0.08 11.07 19.83
C ASP A 277 1.20 10.52 19.17
N ILE A 278 2.32 11.13 19.54
CA ILE A 278 3.68 10.79 19.11
C ILE A 278 4.69 11.15 20.20
N ALA A 279 5.65 10.27 20.43
CA ALA A 279 6.75 10.45 21.36
C ALA A 279 8.06 9.89 20.79
N LEU A 280 9.18 10.42 21.29
CA LEU A 280 10.53 9.92 21.01
C LEU A 280 11.16 9.38 22.29
N LEU A 281 11.86 8.26 22.15
CA LEU A 281 12.58 7.57 23.21
C LEU A 281 14.07 7.59 22.89
N GLU A 282 14.87 8.12 23.81
CA GLU A 282 16.33 8.06 23.73
C GLU A 282 16.85 6.84 24.49
N LEU A 283 17.72 6.08 23.83
CA LEU A 283 18.29 4.85 24.35
C LEU A 283 19.58 5.10 25.14
N ASP A 284 19.74 4.39 26.27
CA ASP A 284 20.92 4.45 27.12
C ASP A 284 22.22 4.16 26.34
N LYS A 285 22.18 3.17 25.45
CA LYS A 285 23.29 2.77 24.56
C LYS A 285 22.80 2.70 23.11
N PRO A 286 23.67 3.00 22.12
CA PRO A 286 23.28 2.88 20.73
C PRO A 286 22.96 1.42 20.39
N LEU A 287 22.06 1.22 19.43
CA LEU A 287 21.79 -0.05 18.79
C LEU A 287 22.93 -0.38 17.83
N THR A 288 23.30 -1.66 17.77
CA THR A 288 24.25 -2.16 16.77
C THR A 288 23.47 -2.52 15.52
N LEU A 289 23.53 -1.66 14.50
CA LEU A 289 22.78 -1.86 13.27
C LEU A 289 23.23 -3.13 12.54
N ASN A 290 22.27 -3.94 12.10
CA ASN A 290 22.48 -5.18 11.36
C ASN A 290 21.21 -5.53 10.54
N SER A 291 21.19 -6.70 9.89
CA SER A 291 20.05 -7.13 9.06
C SER A 291 18.71 -7.29 9.79
N TYR A 292 18.72 -7.38 11.12
CA TYR A 292 17.53 -7.50 11.99
C TYR A 292 17.22 -6.19 12.73
N VAL A 293 18.16 -5.25 12.77
CA VAL A 293 18.07 -3.96 13.47
C VAL A 293 18.52 -2.86 12.51
N THR A 294 17.57 -2.27 11.79
CA THR A 294 17.83 -1.23 10.77
C THR A 294 16.78 -0.12 10.91
N PRO A 295 17.16 1.16 10.87
CA PRO A 295 16.20 2.26 11.02
C PRO A 295 15.18 2.34 9.87
N ILE A 296 14.01 2.92 10.12
CA ILE A 296 13.03 3.25 9.07
C ILE A 296 13.39 4.60 8.42
N CYS A 297 13.17 4.76 7.11
CA CYS A 297 13.39 6.06 6.48
C CYS A 297 12.28 7.06 6.85
N ILE A 298 12.67 8.32 7.08
CA ILE A 298 11.75 9.43 7.32
C ILE A 298 11.99 10.50 6.26
N ALA A 299 11.09 10.55 5.29
CA ALA A 299 11.13 11.55 4.23
C ALA A 299 10.82 12.97 4.76
N ASP A 300 10.88 13.98 3.89
CA ASP A 300 10.37 15.30 4.23
C ASP A 300 8.83 15.30 4.29
N ARG A 301 8.25 16.40 4.79
CA ARG A 301 6.80 16.54 4.95
C ARG A 301 6.02 16.32 3.64
N GLU A 302 6.57 16.75 2.51
CA GLU A 302 5.90 16.66 1.21
C GLU A 302 5.86 15.20 0.75
N TYR A 303 7.01 14.53 0.69
CA TYR A 303 7.08 13.13 0.27
C TYR A 303 6.37 12.18 1.22
N THR A 304 6.49 12.36 2.54
CA THR A 304 5.75 11.53 3.50
C THR A 304 4.23 11.61 3.24
N ASN A 305 3.73 12.78 2.85
CA ASN A 305 2.31 12.95 2.50
C ASN A 305 1.97 12.37 1.12
N ILE A 306 2.89 12.40 0.15
CA ILE A 306 2.72 11.76 -1.17
C ILE A 306 2.69 10.23 -1.00
N PHE A 307 3.66 9.65 -0.29
CA PHE A 307 3.76 8.21 -0.06
C PHE A 307 2.53 7.68 0.67
N LEU A 308 2.04 8.39 1.69
CA LEU A 308 0.79 8.03 2.36
C LEU A 308 -0.42 7.95 1.38
N LYS A 309 -0.43 8.80 0.35
CA LYS A 309 -1.49 8.85 -0.66
C LYS A 309 -1.34 7.82 -1.79
N PHE A 310 -0.27 7.02 -1.82
CA PHE A 310 -0.17 5.89 -2.76
C PHE A 310 -1.26 4.83 -2.53
N GLY A 311 -1.97 4.90 -1.40
CA GLY A 311 -3.21 4.18 -1.20
C GLY A 311 -3.06 2.88 -0.43
N SER A 312 -1.83 2.46 -0.11
CA SER A 312 -1.56 1.26 0.68
C SER A 312 -0.32 1.43 1.55
N GLY A 313 -0.38 0.88 2.76
CA GLY A 313 0.76 0.73 3.65
C GLY A 313 0.78 -0.63 4.35
N TYR A 314 1.86 -0.89 5.08
CA TYR A 314 1.98 -2.02 5.98
C TYR A 314 2.01 -1.55 7.42
N VAL A 315 1.36 -2.31 8.28
CA VAL A 315 1.41 -2.15 9.73
C VAL A 315 1.94 -3.43 10.35
N SER A 316 2.65 -3.32 11.47
CA SER A 316 3.22 -4.47 12.16
C SER A 316 3.24 -4.29 13.69
N GLY A 317 3.12 -5.39 14.41
CA GLY A 317 3.12 -5.40 15.88
C GLY A 317 2.84 -6.77 16.49
N TRP A 318 2.90 -6.82 17.82
CA TRP A 318 2.58 -8.00 18.65
C TRP A 318 1.27 -7.82 19.42
N GLY A 319 0.40 -6.92 18.94
CA GLY A 319 -0.89 -6.66 19.54
C GLY A 319 -1.84 -7.85 19.48
N ARG A 320 -3.07 -7.61 19.91
CA ARG A 320 -4.10 -8.65 19.96
C ARG A 320 -4.52 -9.11 18.58
N VAL A 321 -4.67 -10.42 18.45
CA VAL A 321 -4.88 -11.09 17.17
C VAL A 321 -6.36 -11.28 16.81
N PHE A 322 -7.23 -11.03 17.78
CA PHE A 322 -8.68 -10.87 17.66
C PHE A 322 -9.16 -9.85 18.69
N HIS A 323 -10.33 -9.25 18.48
CA HIS A 323 -10.88 -8.29 19.43
C HIS A 323 -11.02 -8.94 20.82
N ARG A 324 -10.48 -8.29 21.86
CA ARG A 324 -10.38 -8.82 23.25
C ARG A 324 -9.62 -10.15 23.39
N GLY A 325 -8.82 -10.51 22.39
CA GLY A 325 -8.06 -11.74 22.36
C GLY A 325 -6.70 -11.71 23.04
N ARG A 326 -5.94 -12.78 22.78
CA ARG A 326 -4.53 -12.92 23.15
C ARG A 326 -3.66 -12.09 22.22
N SER A 327 -2.53 -11.62 22.75
CA SER A 327 -1.45 -11.01 21.96
C SER A 327 -0.73 -12.04 21.10
N ALA A 328 -0.09 -11.60 20.02
CA ALA A 328 0.73 -12.47 19.18
C ALA A 328 2.07 -12.75 19.86
N SER A 329 2.57 -13.99 19.74
CA SER A 329 3.95 -14.33 20.12
C SER A 329 4.94 -13.94 19.02
N ILE A 330 4.62 -14.32 17.79
CA ILE A 330 5.39 -13.99 16.58
C ILE A 330 4.93 -12.63 16.04
N LEU A 331 5.87 -11.79 15.60
CA LEU A 331 5.58 -10.51 14.95
C LEU A 331 4.60 -10.67 13.80
N GLN A 332 3.58 -9.83 13.77
CA GLN A 332 2.55 -9.86 12.75
C GLN A 332 2.67 -8.65 11.85
N TYR A 333 2.20 -8.80 10.62
CA TYR A 333 2.05 -7.68 9.70
C TYR A 333 0.76 -7.76 8.91
N LEU A 334 0.27 -6.60 8.48
CA LEU A 334 -0.93 -6.48 7.68
C LEU A 334 -0.78 -5.34 6.66
N ARG A 335 -1.21 -5.59 5.43
CA ARG A 335 -1.37 -4.53 4.43
C ARG A 335 -2.71 -3.84 4.64
N VAL A 336 -2.72 -2.52 4.77
CA VAL A 336 -3.93 -1.72 4.97
C VAL A 336 -4.05 -0.64 3.90
N PRO A 337 -5.24 -0.48 3.27
CA PRO A 337 -5.46 0.59 2.32
C PRO A 337 -5.74 1.91 3.04
N PHE A 338 -5.30 3.02 2.45
CA PHE A 338 -5.63 4.36 2.94
C PHE A 338 -7.12 4.63 2.74
N VAL A 339 -7.77 5.24 3.73
CA VAL A 339 -9.19 5.59 3.68
C VAL A 339 -9.34 7.10 3.53
N ASP A 340 -10.20 7.52 2.61
CA ASP A 340 -10.46 8.93 2.37
C ASP A 340 -11.03 9.63 3.62
N ARG A 341 -10.77 10.93 3.73
CA ARG A 341 -11.11 11.69 4.94
C ARG A 341 -12.62 11.72 5.20
N ALA A 342 -13.47 11.75 4.17
CA ALA A 342 -14.91 11.83 4.36
C ALA A 342 -15.47 10.51 4.92
N THR A 343 -15.02 9.37 4.38
CA THR A 343 -15.37 8.05 4.88
C THR A 343 -14.86 7.82 6.30
N CYS A 344 -13.62 8.21 6.57
CA CYS A 344 -13.00 8.18 7.91
C CYS A 344 -13.77 9.01 8.96
N LEU A 345 -14.27 10.19 8.58
CA LEU A 345 -15.07 11.03 9.49
C LEU A 345 -16.47 10.45 9.73
N ARG A 346 -17.07 9.79 8.73
CA ARG A 346 -18.39 9.16 8.85
C ARG A 346 -18.38 7.87 9.68
N SER A 347 -17.23 7.18 9.79
CA SER A 347 -17.14 5.91 10.51
C SER A 347 -17.15 6.06 12.03
N THR A 348 -16.90 7.25 12.58
CA THR A 348 -16.76 7.44 14.03
C THR A 348 -17.47 8.70 14.53
N LYS A 349 -17.87 8.69 15.81
CA LYS A 349 -18.36 9.89 16.52
C LYS A 349 -17.22 10.73 17.09
N VAL A 350 -16.02 10.17 17.19
CA VAL A 350 -14.84 10.86 17.73
C VAL A 350 -14.24 11.77 16.66
N THR A 351 -13.77 12.95 17.06
CA THR A 351 -13.20 13.91 16.12
C THR A 351 -11.86 13.42 15.57
N ILE A 352 -11.78 13.24 14.24
CA ILE A 352 -10.52 12.93 13.55
C ILE A 352 -9.83 14.23 13.10
N HIS A 353 -8.76 14.61 13.78
CA HIS A 353 -7.99 15.82 13.48
C HIS A 353 -7.16 15.70 12.18
N ASN A 354 -6.63 16.82 11.69
CA ASN A 354 -5.84 16.87 10.43
C ASN A 354 -4.44 16.22 10.54
N ASN A 355 -3.99 15.99 11.78
CA ASN A 355 -2.78 15.24 12.13
C ASN A 355 -3.02 13.73 12.24
N MET A 356 -4.21 13.24 11.86
CA MET A 356 -4.56 11.83 11.82
C MET A 356 -4.96 11.39 10.40
N PHE A 357 -5.00 10.08 10.18
CA PHE A 357 -5.64 9.45 9.03
C PHE A 357 -6.21 8.07 9.40
N CYS A 358 -7.12 7.57 8.57
CA CYS A 358 -7.67 6.21 8.68
C CYS A 358 -7.02 5.28 7.66
N ALA A 359 -6.83 4.02 8.03
CA ALA A 359 -6.51 2.95 7.11
C ALA A 359 -7.20 1.65 7.54
N GLY A 360 -7.60 0.82 6.58
CA GLY A 360 -8.30 -0.43 6.83
C GLY A 360 -9.38 -0.75 5.81
N TYR A 361 -10.05 -1.88 5.99
CA TYR A 361 -11.02 -2.41 5.04
C TYR A 361 -12.46 -2.08 5.46
N HIS A 362 -13.30 -1.69 4.51
CA HIS A 362 -14.70 -1.37 4.80
C HIS A 362 -15.47 -2.55 5.42
N GLU A 363 -15.24 -3.77 4.92
CA GLU A 363 -15.85 -4.99 5.45
C GLU A 363 -15.34 -5.39 6.84
N GLY A 364 -14.32 -4.71 7.37
CA GLY A 364 -13.63 -5.14 8.58
C GLY A 364 -12.83 -6.42 8.36
N GLY A 365 -12.76 -7.27 9.38
CA GLY A 365 -12.01 -8.53 9.38
C GLY A 365 -10.49 -8.39 9.37
N ARG A 366 -9.96 -7.21 9.02
CA ARG A 366 -8.54 -6.88 8.98
C ARG A 366 -8.24 -5.51 9.58
N ASP A 367 -7.49 -5.48 10.68
CA ASP A 367 -7.13 -4.23 11.37
C ASP A 367 -5.98 -4.41 12.37
N SER A 368 -5.31 -3.30 12.69
CA SER A 368 -4.47 -3.17 13.90
C SER A 368 -5.33 -3.27 15.17
N CYS A 369 -4.75 -3.70 16.29
CA CYS A 369 -5.49 -3.85 17.54
C CYS A 369 -4.68 -3.42 18.77
N GLN A 370 -5.26 -3.61 19.96
CA GLN A 370 -4.64 -3.27 21.23
C GLN A 370 -3.26 -3.92 21.36
N GLY A 371 -2.24 -3.12 21.67
CA GLY A 371 -0.83 -3.55 21.79
C GLY A 371 0.00 -3.23 20.55
N ASP A 372 -0.62 -2.96 19.40
CA ASP A 372 0.08 -2.49 18.20
C ASP A 372 0.42 -0.99 18.28
N SER A 373 -0.22 -0.24 19.18
CA SER A 373 -0.01 1.19 19.40
C SER A 373 1.46 1.56 19.48
N GLY A 374 1.84 2.64 18.81
CA GLY A 374 3.22 3.09 18.67
C GLY A 374 4.01 2.38 17.57
N GLY A 375 3.54 1.23 17.08
CA GLY A 375 4.12 0.53 15.94
C GLY A 375 4.03 1.33 14.63
N PRO A 376 4.80 0.92 13.62
CA PRO A 376 4.87 1.62 12.34
C PRO A 376 3.62 1.42 11.49
N HIS A 377 3.27 2.47 10.75
CA HIS A 377 2.64 2.35 9.44
C HIS A 377 3.65 2.82 8.39
N ILE A 378 4.05 1.93 7.47
CA ILE A 378 5.05 2.20 6.44
C ILE A 378 4.45 2.18 5.04
N THR A 379 5.11 2.87 4.12
CA THR A 379 4.87 2.76 2.68
C THR A 379 6.18 2.38 2.00
N GLU A 380 6.15 1.31 1.21
CA GLU A 380 7.27 0.89 0.37
C GLU A 380 7.30 1.71 -0.92
N VAL A 381 8.47 2.25 -1.25
CA VAL A 381 8.73 3.01 -2.48
C VAL A 381 9.98 2.45 -3.12
N GLU A 382 9.82 1.73 -4.23
CA GLU A 382 10.93 1.16 -5.03
C GLU A 382 11.94 0.36 -4.18
N GLY A 383 11.44 -0.48 -3.26
CA GLY A 383 12.24 -1.30 -2.35
C GLY A 383 12.79 -0.58 -1.12
N THR A 384 12.41 0.68 -0.87
CA THR A 384 12.76 1.44 0.34
C THR A 384 11.51 1.75 1.15
N ASN A 385 11.52 1.42 2.43
CA ASN A 385 10.37 1.63 3.32
C ASN A 385 10.45 2.98 4.03
N PHE A 386 9.36 3.74 3.99
CA PHE A 386 9.24 5.04 4.62
C PHE A 386 8.14 5.04 5.69
N LEU A 387 8.42 5.67 6.83
CA LEU A 387 7.44 5.85 7.90
C LEU A 387 6.40 6.90 7.48
N THR A 388 5.14 6.49 7.36
CA THR A 388 4.03 7.37 6.94
C THR A 388 2.98 7.56 8.03
N GLY A 389 2.91 6.63 8.99
CA GLY A 389 2.05 6.76 10.16
C GLY A 389 2.60 6.06 11.40
N ILE A 390 1.95 6.30 12.53
CA ILE A 390 2.15 5.58 13.79
C ILE A 390 0.78 5.06 14.21
N ILE A 391 0.70 3.77 14.56
CA ILE A 391 -0.53 3.15 15.07
C ILE A 391 -0.92 3.87 16.36
N SER A 392 -2.14 4.41 16.43
CA SER A 392 -2.56 5.28 17.54
C SER A 392 -3.76 4.70 18.29
N TRP A 393 -4.93 4.60 17.65
CA TRP A 393 -6.14 4.09 18.30
C TRP A 393 -7.16 3.55 17.30
N GLY A 394 -8.21 2.91 17.80
CA GLY A 394 -9.35 2.43 17.02
C GLY A 394 -10.59 2.25 17.91
N GLU A 395 -11.75 2.10 17.29
CA GLU A 395 -12.98 1.66 17.96
C GLU A 395 -13.18 0.18 17.67
N GLU A 396 -13.04 -0.65 18.69
CA GLU A 396 -12.94 -2.10 18.53
C GLU A 396 -11.76 -2.48 17.62
N CYS A 397 -11.69 -3.73 17.14
CA CYS A 397 -10.67 -4.14 16.18
C CYS A 397 -11.34 -4.90 15.04
N ALA A 398 -11.10 -4.47 13.79
CA ALA A 398 -11.59 -5.13 12.58
C ALA A 398 -13.12 -5.24 12.47
N MET A 399 -13.85 -4.32 13.09
CA MET A 399 -15.30 -4.22 12.96
C MET A 399 -15.67 -3.64 11.59
N LYS A 400 -16.71 -4.19 10.94
CA LYS A 400 -17.25 -3.67 9.68
C LYS A 400 -17.63 -2.19 9.83
N GLY A 401 -17.21 -1.37 8.87
CA GLY A 401 -17.45 0.07 8.85
C GLY A 401 -16.57 0.90 9.80
N LYS A 402 -15.61 0.27 10.50
CA LYS A 402 -14.61 0.92 11.34
C LYS A 402 -13.21 0.79 10.72
N TYR A 403 -12.31 1.67 11.13
CA TYR A 403 -10.95 1.75 10.62
C TYR A 403 -9.98 2.05 11.76
N GLY A 404 -8.74 1.55 11.63
CA GLY A 404 -7.64 1.98 12.48
C GLY A 404 -7.29 3.45 12.24
N ILE A 405 -6.99 4.17 13.31
CA ILE A 405 -6.61 5.58 13.29
C ILE A 405 -5.13 5.71 13.60
N TYR A 406 -4.44 6.48 12.74
CA TYR A 406 -2.99 6.61 12.75
C TYR A 406 -2.58 8.07 12.88
N THR A 407 -1.51 8.32 13.63
CA THR A 407 -0.86 9.63 13.65
C THR A 407 -0.17 9.86 12.31
N LYS A 408 -0.47 10.98 11.63
CA LYS A 408 0.07 11.33 10.32
C LYS A 408 1.49 11.89 10.45
N VAL A 409 2.50 11.07 10.16
CA VAL A 409 3.93 11.41 10.37
C VAL A 409 4.38 12.62 9.56
N SER A 410 3.76 12.91 8.41
CA SER A 410 4.07 14.11 7.61
C SER A 410 3.90 15.44 8.38
N ARG A 411 3.13 15.45 9.47
CA ARG A 411 2.98 16.62 10.35
C ARG A 411 4.12 16.80 11.36
N TYR A 412 4.96 15.78 11.53
CA TYR A 412 5.97 15.71 12.60
C TYR A 412 7.39 15.46 12.10
N THR A 413 7.61 15.30 10.79
CA THR A 413 8.93 14.98 10.21
C THR A 413 10.03 15.95 10.67
N ASN A 414 9.75 17.26 10.68
CA ASN A 414 10.70 18.27 11.14
C ASN A 414 11.03 18.11 12.64
N TRP A 415 10.02 17.91 13.48
CA TRP A 415 10.19 17.71 14.92
C TRP A 415 11.00 16.44 15.22
N ILE A 416 10.71 15.34 14.52
CA ILE A 416 11.49 14.10 14.63
C ILE A 416 12.95 14.40 14.29
N LYS A 417 13.21 14.94 13.10
CA LYS A 417 14.58 15.24 12.63
C LYS A 417 15.34 16.19 13.54
N GLU A 418 14.68 17.20 14.12
CA GLU A 418 15.30 18.14 15.05
C GLU A 418 15.72 17.45 16.35
N LYS A 419 14.84 16.63 16.95
CA LYS A 419 15.07 16.02 18.26
C LYS A 419 15.96 14.79 18.22
N THR A 420 16.06 14.11 17.08
CA THR A 420 16.84 12.88 16.92
C THR A 420 18.19 13.08 16.22
N LYS A 421 18.69 14.32 16.07
CA LYS A 421 20.04 14.54 15.56
C LYS A 421 21.05 13.86 16.48
N LEU A 422 21.95 13.07 15.90
CA LEU A 422 23.09 12.54 16.63
C LEU A 422 24.08 13.69 16.88
N PRO A 423 24.73 13.72 18.06
CA PRO A 423 25.69 14.76 18.43
C PRO A 423 26.93 14.82 17.54
#